data_AF-A0A8S8Y1U3-F1
#
_entry.id   AF-A0A8S8Y1U3-F1
#
_cell.length_a   1.000
_cell.length_b   1.000
_cell.length_c   1.000
_cell.angle_alpha   90.00
_cell.angle_beta   90.00
_cell.angle_gamma   90.00
#
_symmetry.space_group_name_H-M   'P 1'
#
loop_
_entity.id
_entity.type
_entity.pdbx_description
1 polymer ?
#
loop_
_entity_poly.entity_id
_entity_poly.type
_entity_poly.pdbx_seq_one_letter_code
_entity_poly.pdbx_strand_id
1 'polypeptide(L)'
;MRRWMVVVLVALMLPTFPVSADQDPFNFYIDDEIVAHPGETVQLRIAWQNIVGTERHFSVSLNNTGENMTVSELPSDWTRVASGRLGEMLVNVTVAPNSNFETQSFSLDFLCQEITNWSFTHNVDVLISRWSDIRFGSNDGSEFYVLQDVRTSFAVNVSNQGDYDDTVKLRFNTQSNWEYGFDDDLNNDGELLIDLQSGDYEFINFYIQTPPIVDGGPLAGTGPQFTLEAISNLDRRISSWNFSLRMQTYHNMTIDFIEDNLSIEPGDNQSLQVVVRNNGNTATYLDAGFTTVEIQGKTVSKSTIGQLQYSMHLNFSLLNQMNLGLSK
;
A
#
# COMPACT_ATOMS: atom_id res chain seq x y z
N MET A 1 28.72 16.27 -66.96
CA MET A 1 29.06 16.59 -65.56
C MET A 1 28.73 18.04 -65.14
N ARG A 2 28.71 19.03 -66.04
CA ARG A 2 28.50 20.45 -65.70
C ARG A 2 27.07 20.85 -65.28
N ARG A 3 26.04 20.08 -65.64
CA ARG A 3 24.63 20.36 -65.26
C ARG A 3 24.26 19.93 -63.84
N TRP A 4 24.90 18.88 -63.31
CA TRP A 4 24.67 18.39 -61.96
C TRP A 4 25.30 19.30 -60.89
N MET A 5 26.42 19.93 -61.24
CA MET A 5 27.14 20.84 -60.32
C MET A 5 26.37 22.14 -60.05
N VAL A 6 25.56 22.62 -61.02
CA VAL A 6 24.73 23.83 -60.86
C VAL A 6 23.53 23.55 -59.95
N VAL A 7 22.95 22.35 -59.99
CA VAL A 7 21.80 21.98 -59.14
C VAL A 7 22.21 21.89 -57.67
N VAL A 8 23.41 21.35 -57.38
CA VAL A 8 23.93 21.27 -56.01
C VAL A 8 24.27 22.67 -55.45
N LEU A 9 24.82 23.57 -56.27
CA LEU A 9 25.16 24.92 -55.83
C LEU A 9 23.92 25.79 -55.53
N VAL A 10 22.82 25.57 -56.27
CA VAL A 10 21.55 26.27 -56.05
C VAL A 10 20.83 25.73 -54.80
N ALA A 11 20.92 24.42 -54.52
CA ALA A 11 20.36 23.84 -53.30
C ALA A 11 21.04 24.32 -52.00
N LEU A 12 22.34 24.65 -52.07
CA LEU A 12 23.10 25.22 -50.94
C LEU A 12 22.85 26.72 -50.71
N MET A 13 22.21 27.41 -51.66
CA MET A 13 21.83 28.83 -51.53
C MET A 13 20.36 29.03 -51.16
N LEU A 14 19.62 27.96 -50.86
CA LEU A 14 18.28 28.08 -50.30
C LEU A 14 18.39 28.68 -48.88
N PRO A 15 17.62 29.74 -48.56
CA PRO A 15 17.58 30.27 -47.20
C PRO A 15 17.10 29.18 -46.25
N THR A 16 17.92 28.86 -45.25
CA THR A 16 17.48 28.03 -44.12
C THR A 16 16.50 28.88 -43.31
N PHE A 17 15.21 28.64 -43.47
CA PHE A 17 14.23 29.18 -42.54
C PHE A 17 14.49 28.54 -41.18
N PRO A 18 14.75 29.32 -40.12
CA PRO A 18 14.74 28.76 -38.77
C PRO A 18 13.32 28.24 -38.52
N VAL A 19 13.17 26.93 -38.40
CA VAL A 19 11.98 26.33 -37.83
C VAL A 19 12.02 26.64 -36.34
N SER A 20 11.33 27.71 -35.94
CA SER A 20 11.05 27.94 -34.53
C SER A 20 9.87 27.04 -34.17
N ALA A 21 10.14 25.91 -33.53
CA ALA A 21 9.11 25.25 -32.75
C ALA A 21 8.78 26.22 -31.59
N ASP A 22 7.51 26.58 -31.44
CA ASP A 22 7.03 27.26 -30.24
C ASP A 22 7.19 26.22 -29.12
N GLN A 23 8.28 26.35 -28.36
CA GLN A 23 8.64 25.39 -27.33
C GLN A 23 8.36 26.05 -25.99
N ASP A 24 7.51 25.42 -25.19
CA ASP A 24 7.27 25.85 -23.82
C ASP A 24 8.61 25.92 -23.06
N PRO A 25 8.89 27.03 -22.35
CA PRO A 25 10.14 27.22 -21.65
C PRO A 25 10.22 26.38 -20.37
N PHE A 26 9.08 26.09 -19.75
CA PHE A 26 8.99 25.45 -18.44
C PHE A 26 7.81 24.49 -18.34
N ASN A 27 7.96 23.45 -17.52
CA ASN A 27 6.84 22.73 -16.90
C ASN A 27 6.70 23.21 -15.46
N PHE A 28 5.47 23.48 -15.03
CA PHE A 28 5.14 23.77 -13.64
C PHE A 28 4.30 22.64 -13.03
N TYR A 29 4.52 22.39 -11.75
CA TYR A 29 3.81 21.39 -10.95
C TYR A 29 3.33 22.10 -9.69
N ILE A 30 2.03 22.37 -9.64
CA ILE A 30 1.34 23.13 -8.60
C ILE A 30 0.05 22.38 -8.29
N ASP A 31 -0.31 22.28 -7.03
CA ASP A 31 -1.57 21.64 -6.62
C ASP A 31 -2.76 22.49 -7.09
N ASP A 32 -3.81 21.82 -7.57
CA ASP A 32 -5.04 22.49 -8.06
C ASP A 32 -5.94 22.94 -6.91
N GLU A 33 -5.88 22.25 -5.76
CA GLU A 33 -6.68 22.53 -4.57
C GLU A 33 -5.82 22.49 -3.31
N ILE A 34 -6.05 23.42 -2.39
CA ILE A 34 -5.55 23.37 -1.02
C ILE A 34 -6.71 23.54 -0.03
N VAL A 35 -6.60 22.92 1.14
CA VAL A 35 -7.56 23.09 2.24
C VAL A 35 -6.93 23.97 3.29
N ALA A 36 -7.69 24.96 3.79
CA ALA A 36 -7.26 25.83 4.86
C ALA A 36 -8.43 26.14 5.81
N HIS A 37 -8.10 26.45 7.05
CA HIS A 37 -9.08 26.86 8.06
C HIS A 37 -9.07 28.38 8.27
N PRO A 38 -10.19 28.99 8.74
CA PRO A 38 -10.20 30.41 9.08
C PRO A 38 -9.10 30.80 10.06
N GLY A 39 -8.25 31.75 9.67
CA GLY A 39 -7.12 32.23 10.48
C GLY A 39 -5.85 31.39 10.35
N GLU A 40 -5.86 30.36 9.50
CA GLU A 40 -4.69 29.52 9.22
C GLU A 40 -3.84 30.09 8.08
N THR A 41 -2.56 29.73 8.07
CA THR A 41 -1.65 29.91 6.94
C THR A 41 -1.15 28.55 6.47
N VAL A 42 -1.42 28.25 5.20
CA VAL A 42 -1.03 26.98 4.54
C VAL A 42 0.05 27.26 3.51
N GLN A 43 0.98 26.32 3.35
CA GLN A 43 2.05 26.42 2.37
C GLN A 43 1.64 25.73 1.06
N LEU A 44 1.64 26.48 -0.03
CA LEU A 44 1.52 25.95 -1.39
C LEU A 44 2.92 25.74 -1.97
N ARG A 45 3.16 24.55 -2.51
CA ARG A 45 4.41 24.23 -3.23
C ARG A 45 4.24 24.55 -4.71
N ILE A 46 5.20 25.28 -5.24
CA ILE A 46 5.34 25.51 -6.69
C ILE A 46 6.65 24.86 -7.10
N ALA A 47 6.57 23.80 -7.91
CA ALA A 47 7.73 23.16 -8.51
C ALA A 47 7.80 23.44 -10.01
N TRP A 48 9.00 23.45 -10.56
CA TRP A 48 9.22 23.74 -11.98
C TRP A 48 10.37 22.95 -12.57
N GLN A 49 10.36 22.81 -13.90
CA GLN A 49 11.44 22.26 -14.69
C GLN A 49 11.71 23.15 -15.90
N ASN A 50 12.97 23.57 -16.08
CA ASN A 50 13.40 24.16 -17.35
C ASN A 50 13.59 23.02 -18.38
N ILE A 51 12.75 22.99 -19.42
CA ILE A 51 12.72 21.92 -20.43
C ILE A 51 13.52 22.25 -21.69
N VAL A 52 14.14 23.43 -21.75
CA VAL A 52 14.94 23.88 -22.90
C VAL A 52 16.44 23.73 -22.65
N GLY A 53 17.19 23.64 -23.74
CA GLY A 53 18.67 23.48 -23.76
C GLY A 53 19.46 24.70 -23.29
N THR A 54 18.79 25.78 -22.87
CA THR A 54 19.42 27.03 -22.43
C THR A 54 18.92 27.43 -21.05
N GLU A 55 19.68 28.27 -20.38
CA GLU A 55 19.18 28.96 -19.19
C GLU A 55 17.97 29.83 -19.55
N ARG A 56 17.03 29.93 -18.61
CA ARG A 56 15.81 30.74 -18.71
C ARG A 56 15.49 31.38 -17.36
N HIS A 57 14.68 32.43 -17.43
CA HIS A 57 14.17 33.12 -16.25
C HIS A 57 12.65 33.19 -16.29
N PHE A 58 12.01 32.91 -15.16
CA PHE A 58 10.57 33.10 -15.00
C PHE A 58 10.26 34.04 -13.83
N SER A 59 9.16 34.76 -13.94
CA SER A 59 8.56 35.50 -12.84
C SER A 59 7.20 34.90 -12.53
N VAL A 60 6.78 35.00 -11.27
CA VAL A 60 5.44 34.62 -10.82
C VAL A 60 4.78 35.82 -10.18
N SER A 61 3.54 36.10 -10.54
CA SER A 61 2.76 37.19 -9.96
C SER A 61 1.34 36.75 -9.70
N LEU A 62 0.73 37.34 -8.67
CA LEU A 62 -0.68 37.13 -8.36
C LEU A 62 -1.53 37.96 -9.32
N ASN A 63 -2.42 37.32 -10.05
CA ASN A 63 -3.34 37.98 -10.97
C ASN A 63 -4.67 38.33 -10.29
N ASN A 64 -5.23 37.36 -9.58
CA ASN A 64 -6.45 37.52 -8.82
C ASN A 64 -6.35 36.76 -7.49
N THR A 65 -7.04 37.24 -6.47
CA THR A 65 -7.14 36.62 -5.15
C THR A 65 -8.53 36.84 -4.58
N GLY A 66 -9.03 35.88 -3.81
CA GLY A 66 -10.27 36.04 -3.05
C GLY A 66 -10.18 37.17 -2.01
N GLU A 67 -11.32 37.73 -1.61
CA GLU A 67 -11.38 38.89 -0.71
C GLU A 67 -10.83 38.59 0.70
N ASN A 68 -10.93 37.33 1.15
CA ASN A 68 -10.60 36.92 2.51
C ASN A 68 -9.32 36.08 2.60
N MET A 69 -8.46 36.18 1.60
CA MET A 69 -7.21 35.43 1.55
C MET A 69 -6.07 36.29 1.02
N THR A 70 -4.86 36.02 1.50
CA THR A 70 -3.64 36.67 1.04
C THR A 70 -2.60 35.63 0.65
N VAL A 71 -1.92 35.89 -0.46
CA VAL A 71 -0.80 35.07 -0.93
C VAL A 71 0.48 35.88 -0.73
N SER A 72 1.45 35.30 -0.03
CA SER A 72 2.69 35.97 0.38
C SER A 72 3.91 35.07 0.12
N GLU A 73 5.11 35.66 0.19
CA GLU A 73 6.38 34.99 -0.14
C GLU A 73 6.59 34.65 -1.64
N LEU A 74 5.82 35.29 -2.53
CA LEU A 74 6.13 35.27 -3.95
C LEU A 74 7.44 36.05 -4.22
N PRO A 75 8.35 35.52 -5.06
CA PRO A 75 9.56 36.23 -5.47
C PRO A 75 9.24 37.57 -6.12
N SER A 76 9.95 38.63 -5.71
CA SER A 76 9.86 39.95 -6.34
C SER A 76 10.65 40.05 -7.65
N ASP A 77 11.63 39.17 -7.83
CA ASP A 77 12.56 39.16 -8.96
C ASP A 77 12.43 37.88 -9.79
N TRP A 78 12.98 37.94 -11.00
CA TRP A 78 13.07 36.81 -11.91
C TRP A 78 13.87 35.64 -11.30
N THR A 79 13.27 34.46 -11.29
CA THR A 79 13.91 33.22 -10.84
C THR A 79 14.73 32.63 -11.99
N ARG A 80 16.05 32.51 -11.77
CA ARG A 80 17.00 31.95 -12.74
C ARG A 80 17.06 30.44 -12.66
N VAL A 81 16.89 29.76 -13.80
CA VAL A 81 16.88 28.30 -13.88
C VAL A 81 17.78 27.82 -15.01
N ALA A 82 18.86 27.13 -14.66
CA ALA A 82 19.75 26.52 -15.65
C ALA A 82 19.03 25.41 -16.46
N SER A 83 19.54 25.15 -17.66
CA SER A 83 18.96 24.15 -18.58
C SER A 83 18.77 22.78 -17.91
N GLY A 84 17.58 22.19 -18.10
CA GLY A 84 17.25 20.86 -17.60
C GLY A 84 17.08 20.76 -16.08
N ARG A 85 17.20 21.87 -15.33
CA ARG A 85 17.10 21.86 -13.87
C ARG A 85 15.66 21.88 -13.38
N LEU A 86 15.45 21.15 -12.31
CA LEU A 86 14.26 21.18 -11.46
C LEU A 86 14.50 22.14 -10.28
N GLY A 87 13.44 22.81 -9.85
CA GLY A 87 13.44 23.64 -8.66
C GLY A 87 12.07 23.69 -8.00
N GLU A 88 12.02 24.22 -6.79
CA GLU A 88 10.78 24.40 -6.04
C GLU A 88 10.86 25.63 -5.12
N MET A 89 9.71 26.19 -4.81
CA MET A 89 9.52 27.21 -3.80
C MET A 89 8.22 26.95 -3.02
N LEU A 90 8.14 27.52 -1.82
CA LEU A 90 6.94 27.52 -1.00
C LEU A 90 6.38 28.93 -0.97
N VAL A 91 5.05 29.04 -1.02
CA VAL A 91 4.29 30.27 -0.96
C VAL A 91 3.27 30.14 0.16
N ASN A 92 3.11 31.18 0.98
CA ASN A 92 2.17 31.15 2.09
C ASN A 92 0.83 31.70 1.64
N VAL A 93 -0.23 30.91 1.83
CA VAL A 93 -1.62 31.31 1.64
C VAL A 93 -2.27 31.45 3.01
N THR A 94 -2.60 32.68 3.38
CA THR A 94 -3.22 33.00 4.68
C THR A 94 -4.70 33.29 4.49
N VAL A 95 -5.55 32.61 5.25
CA VAL A 95 -7.00 32.83 5.27
C VAL A 95 -7.38 33.73 6.44
N ALA A 96 -8.24 34.72 6.22
CA ALA A 96 -8.68 35.62 7.27
C ALA A 96 -9.47 34.86 8.36
N PRO A 97 -9.38 35.26 9.64
CA PRO A 97 -10.01 34.53 10.75
C PRO A 97 -11.54 34.53 10.74
N ASN A 98 -12.17 35.48 10.05
CA ASN A 98 -13.63 35.59 9.95
C ASN A 98 -14.16 35.18 8.56
N SER A 99 -13.40 34.37 7.83
CA SER A 99 -13.80 33.90 6.50
C SER A 99 -15.00 32.96 6.60
N ASN A 100 -15.89 33.03 5.60
CA ASN A 100 -16.97 32.06 5.46
C ASN A 100 -16.42 30.70 5.00
N PHE A 101 -17.15 29.62 5.30
CA PHE A 101 -16.84 28.28 4.79
C PHE A 101 -17.29 28.17 3.33
N GLU A 102 -16.35 28.28 2.42
CA GLU A 102 -16.57 28.28 0.97
C GLU A 102 -15.29 27.93 0.23
N THR A 103 -15.40 27.67 -1.07
CA THR A 103 -14.24 27.56 -1.96
C THR A 103 -13.97 28.94 -2.58
N GLN A 104 -12.77 29.47 -2.36
CA GLN A 104 -12.26 30.65 -3.05
C GLN A 104 -11.14 30.22 -4.01
N SER A 105 -10.81 31.05 -4.99
CA SER A 105 -9.73 30.73 -5.94
C SER A 105 -8.78 31.90 -6.08
N PHE A 106 -7.51 31.62 -6.34
CA PHE A 106 -6.54 32.62 -6.77
C PHE A 106 -5.79 32.14 -8.01
N SER A 107 -5.23 33.09 -8.75
CA SER A 107 -4.56 32.81 -10.02
C SER A 107 -3.13 33.29 -9.98
N LEU A 108 -2.20 32.38 -10.32
CA LEU A 108 -0.79 32.66 -10.47
C LEU A 108 -0.44 32.77 -11.95
N ASP A 109 0.09 33.93 -12.33
CA ASP A 109 0.59 34.18 -13.68
C ASP A 109 2.11 34.02 -13.72
N PHE A 110 2.57 33.20 -14.63
CA PHE A 110 3.97 32.94 -14.92
C PHE A 110 4.34 33.53 -16.26
N LEU A 111 5.43 34.28 -16.28
CA LEU A 111 5.99 34.86 -17.50
C LEU A 111 7.42 34.37 -17.69
N CYS A 112 7.89 34.32 -18.94
CA CYS A 112 9.27 34.00 -19.27
C CYS A 112 9.96 35.23 -19.86
N GLN A 113 11.13 35.60 -19.32
CA GLN A 113 11.84 36.81 -19.74
C GLN A 113 12.29 36.71 -21.20
N GLU A 114 12.74 35.52 -21.61
CA GLU A 114 13.28 35.28 -22.94
C GLU A 114 12.21 34.94 -24.00
N ILE A 115 10.96 34.65 -23.60
CA ILE A 115 9.84 34.36 -24.52
C ILE A 115 8.67 35.30 -24.19
N THR A 116 8.72 36.50 -24.78
CA THR A 116 7.78 37.59 -24.45
C THR A 116 6.30 37.31 -24.76
N ASN A 117 5.99 36.33 -25.60
CA ASN A 117 4.64 35.91 -25.94
C ASN A 117 4.15 34.70 -25.14
N TRP A 118 4.99 34.13 -24.28
CA TRP A 118 4.64 32.99 -23.45
C TRP A 118 4.16 33.44 -22.07
N SER A 119 3.01 32.93 -21.67
CA SER A 119 2.44 33.08 -20.34
C SER A 119 1.75 31.80 -19.93
N PHE A 120 1.87 31.42 -18.67
CA PHE A 120 1.15 30.30 -18.09
C PHE A 120 0.38 30.80 -16.88
N THR A 121 -0.93 30.58 -16.86
CA THR A 121 -1.78 30.93 -15.72
C THR A 121 -2.26 29.64 -15.07
N HIS A 122 -2.03 29.52 -13.76
CA HIS A 122 -2.53 28.42 -12.96
C HIS A 122 -3.55 28.93 -11.94
N ASN A 123 -4.70 28.28 -11.86
CA ASN A 123 -5.72 28.57 -10.86
C ASN A 123 -5.62 27.57 -9.73
N VAL A 124 -5.64 28.05 -8.50
CA VAL A 124 -5.64 27.22 -7.29
C VAL A 124 -6.92 27.50 -6.53
N ASP A 125 -7.67 26.45 -6.25
CA ASP A 125 -8.83 26.47 -5.39
C ASP A 125 -8.42 26.31 -3.93
N VAL A 126 -8.97 27.13 -3.06
CA VAL A 126 -8.76 27.13 -1.62
C VAL A 126 -10.09 26.81 -0.96
N LEU A 127 -10.22 25.57 -0.49
CA LEU A 127 -11.36 25.13 0.30
C LEU A 127 -11.20 25.64 1.74
N ILE A 128 -11.94 26.70 2.09
CA ILE A 128 -11.99 27.22 3.45
C ILE A 128 -12.97 26.35 4.24
N SER A 129 -12.43 25.47 5.07
CA SER A 129 -13.24 24.45 5.75
C SER A 129 -13.18 24.50 7.27
N ARG A 130 -14.06 23.72 7.88
CA ARG A 130 -14.14 23.48 9.32
C ARG A 130 -13.11 22.44 9.72
N TRP A 131 -12.60 22.55 10.94
CA TRP A 131 -11.71 21.53 11.51
C TRP A 131 -12.46 20.21 11.70
N SER A 132 -11.93 19.14 11.11
CA SER A 132 -12.32 17.78 11.48
C SER A 132 -11.43 17.25 12.61
N ASP A 133 -11.99 16.32 13.39
CA ASP A 133 -11.23 15.55 14.38
C ASP A 133 -11.75 14.11 14.44
N ILE A 134 -11.49 13.37 13.36
CA ILE A 134 -11.87 11.96 13.25
C ILE A 134 -10.81 11.07 13.90
N ARG A 135 -11.24 10.18 14.80
CA ARG A 135 -10.34 9.30 15.56
C ARG A 135 -10.83 7.87 15.58
N PHE A 136 -9.91 6.94 15.35
CA PHE A 136 -10.09 5.53 15.67
C PHE A 136 -9.93 5.31 17.17
N GLY A 137 -10.79 4.50 17.78
CA GLY A 137 -10.66 4.15 19.21
C GLY A 137 -9.78 2.93 19.47
N SER A 138 -9.09 2.41 18.45
CA SER A 138 -8.10 1.34 18.58
C SER A 138 -6.68 1.90 18.69
N ASN A 139 -5.80 1.12 19.32
CA ASN A 139 -4.39 1.48 19.42
C ASN A 139 -3.66 1.19 18.11
N ASP A 140 -2.82 2.13 17.71
CA ASP A 140 -1.96 1.98 16.55
C ASP A 140 -0.90 0.89 16.78
N GLY A 141 -0.59 0.12 15.74
CA GLY A 141 0.37 -0.98 15.81
C GLY A 141 -0.18 -2.26 16.44
N SER A 142 -1.51 -2.44 16.47
CA SER A 142 -2.13 -3.68 16.96
C SER A 142 -1.69 -4.91 16.14
N GLU A 143 -1.53 -6.06 16.80
CA GLU A 143 -1.16 -7.32 16.16
C GLU A 143 -2.19 -8.40 16.48
N PHE A 144 -2.71 -9.07 15.45
CA PHE A 144 -3.70 -10.13 15.60
C PHE A 144 -3.21 -11.44 14.97
N TYR A 145 -3.42 -12.55 15.69
CA TYR A 145 -3.10 -13.89 15.21
C TYR A 145 -4.30 -14.53 14.53
N VAL A 146 -4.14 -14.93 13.28
CA VAL A 146 -5.22 -15.43 12.43
C VAL A 146 -4.96 -16.87 11.96
N LEU A 147 -6.05 -17.63 11.85
CA LEU A 147 -6.03 -18.96 11.25
C LEU A 147 -5.92 -18.84 9.72
N GLN A 148 -5.41 -19.88 9.06
CA GLN A 148 -5.42 -19.96 7.60
C GLN A 148 -6.83 -20.18 7.05
N ASP A 149 -7.05 -19.80 5.80
CA ASP A 149 -8.26 -20.08 5.02
C ASP A 149 -9.57 -19.74 5.75
N VAL A 150 -9.56 -18.67 6.55
CA VAL A 150 -10.68 -18.25 7.38
C VAL A 150 -10.97 -16.77 7.16
N ARG A 151 -12.25 -16.47 6.94
CA ARG A 151 -12.77 -15.10 6.97
C ARG A 151 -12.86 -14.64 8.40
N THR A 152 -12.06 -13.63 8.75
CA THR A 152 -12.07 -13.02 10.07
C THR A 152 -12.75 -11.67 9.98
N SER A 153 -13.83 -11.47 10.74
CA SER A 153 -14.50 -10.18 10.89
C SER A 153 -13.86 -9.38 12.02
N PHE A 154 -13.69 -8.08 11.79
CA PHE A 154 -13.16 -7.11 12.73
C PHE A 154 -14.18 -5.98 12.90
N ALA A 155 -14.21 -5.41 14.09
CA ALA A 155 -14.99 -4.22 14.40
C ALA A 155 -14.09 -3.19 15.07
N VAL A 156 -14.06 -1.97 14.55
CA VAL A 156 -13.33 -0.84 15.16
C VAL A 156 -14.25 0.35 15.27
N ASN A 157 -14.17 1.08 16.38
CA ASN A 157 -14.93 2.32 16.52
C ASN A 157 -14.20 3.48 15.84
N VAL A 158 -14.96 4.29 15.12
CA VAL A 158 -14.55 5.58 14.56
C VAL A 158 -15.42 6.64 15.22
N SER A 159 -14.80 7.71 15.69
CA SER A 159 -15.48 8.79 16.41
C SER A 159 -15.16 10.13 15.81
N ASN A 160 -16.13 11.03 15.84
CA ASN A 160 -15.96 12.43 15.48
C ASN A 160 -15.85 13.27 16.76
N GLN A 161 -14.66 13.74 17.08
CA GLN A 161 -14.39 14.62 18.22
C GLN A 161 -14.42 16.11 17.83
N GLY A 162 -14.78 16.42 16.58
CA GLY A 162 -14.89 17.77 16.07
C GLY A 162 -16.20 18.43 16.51
N ASP A 163 -16.28 19.74 16.32
CA ASP A 163 -17.45 20.56 16.69
C ASP A 163 -18.59 20.48 15.65
N TYR A 164 -18.39 19.76 14.54
CA TYR A 164 -19.31 19.70 13.41
C TYR A 164 -19.53 18.28 12.94
N ASP A 165 -20.71 18.02 12.42
CA ASP A 165 -21.06 16.77 11.75
C ASP A 165 -20.19 16.60 10.50
N ASP A 166 -19.76 15.37 10.23
CA ASP A 166 -18.87 15.02 9.13
C ASP A 166 -19.32 13.72 8.46
N THR A 167 -19.12 13.66 7.14
CA THR A 167 -19.28 12.42 6.37
C THR A 167 -17.88 11.88 6.14
N VAL A 168 -17.56 10.74 6.74
CA VAL A 168 -16.22 10.16 6.69
C VAL A 168 -16.17 9.07 5.64
N LYS A 169 -15.16 9.13 4.78
CA LYS A 169 -14.83 8.07 3.83
C LYS A 169 -13.76 7.15 4.40
N LEU A 170 -14.08 5.88 4.53
CA LEU A 170 -13.19 4.83 4.98
C LEU A 170 -12.66 4.03 3.81
N ARG A 171 -11.36 3.72 3.83
CA ARG A 171 -10.74 2.84 2.84
C ARG A 171 -9.51 2.13 3.40
N PHE A 172 -9.15 0.99 2.81
CA PHE A 172 -7.89 0.33 3.10
C PHE A 172 -6.76 0.89 2.25
N ASN A 173 -5.64 1.18 2.89
CA ASN A 173 -4.36 1.44 2.26
C ASN A 173 -3.39 0.32 2.64
N THR A 174 -3.29 -0.71 1.80
CA THR A 174 -2.40 -1.85 2.03
C THR A 174 -1.81 -2.35 0.71
N GLN A 175 -0.61 -2.94 0.80
CA GLN A 175 0.03 -3.65 -0.31
C GLN A 175 -0.25 -5.16 -0.27
N SER A 176 -1.04 -5.62 0.70
CA SER A 176 -1.41 -7.02 0.83
C SER A 176 -2.19 -7.50 -0.37
N ASN A 177 -1.95 -8.75 -0.76
CA ASN A 177 -2.75 -9.47 -1.75
C ASN A 177 -3.85 -10.34 -1.11
N TRP A 178 -4.03 -10.25 0.21
CA TRP A 178 -5.12 -10.93 0.89
C TRP A 178 -6.45 -10.30 0.51
N GLU A 179 -7.52 -11.08 0.50
CA GLU A 179 -8.86 -10.56 0.23
C GLU A 179 -9.39 -9.86 1.49
N TYR A 180 -9.98 -8.68 1.30
CA TYR A 180 -10.54 -7.86 2.37
C TYR A 180 -11.66 -6.98 1.82
N GLY A 181 -12.49 -6.45 2.72
CA GLY A 181 -13.51 -5.48 2.36
C GLY A 181 -14.35 -5.08 3.56
N PHE A 182 -15.26 -4.14 3.33
CA PHE A 182 -16.28 -3.77 4.31
C PHE A 182 -17.50 -4.65 4.12
N ASP A 183 -18.18 -5.00 5.21
CA ASP A 183 -19.41 -5.79 5.12
C ASP A 183 -20.58 -4.94 4.57
N ASP A 184 -20.53 -3.61 4.79
CA ASP A 184 -21.54 -2.63 4.38
C ASP A 184 -21.22 -1.88 3.07
N ASP A 185 -20.16 -2.28 2.34
CA ASP A 185 -19.85 -1.76 1.00
C ASP A 185 -20.80 -2.38 -0.05
N LEU A 186 -21.92 -1.70 -0.30
CA LEU A 186 -22.99 -2.17 -1.19
C LEU A 186 -22.68 -1.98 -2.68
N ASN A 187 -21.81 -1.01 -3.02
CA ASN A 187 -21.42 -0.69 -4.39
C ASN A 187 -20.11 -1.37 -4.82
N ASN A 188 -19.44 -2.03 -3.88
CA ASN A 188 -18.22 -2.82 -4.07
C ASN A 188 -17.11 -1.98 -4.72
N ASP A 189 -16.96 -0.74 -4.26
CA ASP A 189 -15.89 0.18 -4.68
C ASP A 189 -14.68 0.17 -3.74
N GLY A 190 -14.75 -0.60 -2.65
CA GLY A 190 -13.69 -0.72 -1.66
C GLY A 190 -13.64 0.45 -0.67
N GLU A 191 -14.66 1.32 -0.68
CA GLU A 191 -14.82 2.43 0.23
C GLU A 191 -16.11 2.27 1.06
N LEU A 192 -16.13 2.88 2.24
CA LEU A 192 -17.33 2.95 3.06
C LEU A 192 -17.56 4.41 3.48
N LEU A 193 -18.76 4.91 3.26
CA LEU A 193 -19.17 6.25 3.70
C LEU A 193 -20.02 6.12 4.96
N ILE A 194 -19.64 6.85 5.99
CA ILE A 194 -20.39 6.95 7.25
C ILE A 194 -20.66 8.41 7.57
N ASP A 195 -21.80 8.68 8.23
CA ASP A 195 -22.14 10.01 8.71
C ASP A 195 -22.01 10.05 10.23
N LEU A 196 -21.10 10.88 10.74
CA LEU A 196 -20.81 11.02 12.15
C LEU A 196 -21.20 12.40 12.65
N GLN A 197 -22.14 12.45 13.60
CA GLN A 197 -22.48 13.68 14.31
C GLN A 197 -21.32 14.12 15.21
N SER A 198 -21.26 15.41 15.51
CA SER A 198 -20.29 15.94 16.48
C SER A 198 -20.40 15.22 17.83
N GLY A 199 -19.29 14.64 18.30
CA GLY A 199 -19.19 13.89 19.55
C GLY A 199 -19.68 12.43 19.48
N ASP A 200 -20.16 11.97 18.33
CA ASP A 200 -20.68 10.60 18.16
C ASP A 200 -19.60 9.61 17.69
N TYR A 201 -19.93 8.31 17.73
CA TYR A 201 -19.08 7.24 17.23
C TYR A 201 -19.90 6.10 16.61
N GLU A 202 -19.27 5.41 15.67
CA GLU A 202 -19.84 4.23 15.01
C GLU A 202 -18.85 3.09 14.97
N PHE A 203 -19.34 1.85 15.02
CA PHE A 203 -18.52 0.65 14.84
C PHE A 203 -18.52 0.23 13.37
N ILE A 204 -17.33 0.19 12.79
CA ILE A 204 -17.11 -0.21 11.41
C ILE A 204 -16.75 -1.68 11.38
N ASN A 205 -17.54 -2.45 10.64
CA ASN A 205 -17.33 -3.88 10.44
C ASN A 205 -16.66 -4.12 9.09
N PHE A 206 -15.57 -4.88 9.13
CA PHE A 206 -14.84 -5.26 7.93
C PHE A 206 -14.31 -6.68 8.09
N TYR A 207 -13.96 -7.30 6.97
CA TYR A 207 -13.43 -8.65 6.95
C TYR A 207 -12.08 -8.71 6.27
N ILE A 208 -11.28 -9.68 6.69
CA ILE A 208 -10.06 -10.09 6.00
C ILE A 208 -10.10 -11.61 5.86
N GLN A 209 -9.97 -12.09 4.64
CA GLN A 209 -9.84 -13.49 4.29
C GLN A 209 -8.36 -13.86 4.26
N THR A 210 -7.96 -14.72 5.17
CA THR A 210 -6.60 -15.24 5.17
C THR A 210 -6.43 -16.28 4.06
N PRO A 211 -5.27 -16.33 3.40
CA PRO A 211 -5.01 -17.34 2.39
C PRO A 211 -4.83 -18.72 3.05
N PRO A 212 -5.06 -19.80 2.30
CA PRO A 212 -4.68 -21.14 2.73
C PRO A 212 -3.15 -21.27 2.83
N ILE A 213 -2.70 -22.18 3.69
CA ILE A 213 -1.29 -22.57 3.74
C ILE A 213 -1.05 -23.68 2.73
N VAL A 214 -0.19 -23.40 1.76
CA VAL A 214 0.20 -24.33 0.69
C VAL A 214 1.73 -24.41 0.67
N ASP A 215 2.25 -25.65 0.67
CA ASP A 215 3.69 -25.93 0.65
C ASP A 215 4.50 -25.11 1.68
N GLY A 216 3.92 -24.90 2.86
CA GLY A 216 4.55 -24.22 4.00
C GLY A 216 4.47 -22.70 4.02
N GLY A 217 3.80 -22.06 3.04
CA GLY A 217 3.54 -20.62 3.05
C GLY A 217 2.06 -20.28 3.18
N PRO A 218 1.67 -19.18 3.86
CA PRO A 218 2.54 -18.21 4.55
C PRO A 218 3.02 -18.71 5.92
N LEU A 219 4.27 -18.35 6.28
CA LEU A 219 4.96 -18.81 7.50
C LEU A 219 4.28 -18.36 8.79
N ALA A 220 4.33 -19.19 9.83
CA ALA A 220 3.83 -18.83 11.14
C ALA A 220 4.53 -17.57 11.69
N GLY A 221 3.77 -16.69 12.33
CA GLY A 221 4.28 -15.42 12.85
C GLY A 221 4.62 -14.38 11.76
N THR A 222 4.26 -14.64 10.50
CA THR A 222 4.40 -13.66 9.41
C THR A 222 3.02 -13.25 8.89
N GLY A 223 2.95 -12.08 8.26
CA GLY A 223 1.74 -11.62 7.60
C GLY A 223 1.80 -10.12 7.28
N PRO A 224 0.81 -9.62 6.53
CA PRO A 224 0.78 -8.25 6.05
C PRO A 224 0.43 -7.24 7.16
N GLN A 225 0.73 -5.98 6.85
CA GLN A 225 0.23 -4.82 7.58
C GLN A 225 -0.93 -4.21 6.79
N PHE A 226 -1.93 -3.76 7.53
CA PHE A 226 -3.08 -3.04 7.02
C PHE A 226 -3.10 -1.65 7.64
N THR A 227 -3.47 -0.67 6.82
CA THR A 227 -3.80 0.68 7.27
C THR A 227 -5.24 0.95 6.87
N LEU A 228 -6.08 1.24 7.86
CA LEU A 228 -7.43 1.75 7.63
C LEU A 228 -7.37 3.27 7.71
N GLU A 229 -7.79 3.93 6.64
CA GLU A 229 -7.83 5.39 6.52
C GLU A 229 -9.27 5.88 6.66
N ALA A 230 -9.47 6.91 7.47
CA ALA A 230 -10.70 7.67 7.58
C ALA A 230 -10.43 9.09 7.08
N ILE A 231 -11.10 9.47 6.00
CA ILE A 231 -10.92 10.75 5.30
C ILE A 231 -12.15 11.60 5.59
N SER A 232 -11.93 12.73 6.25
CA SER A 232 -12.97 13.73 6.52
C SER A 232 -13.45 14.37 5.21
N ASN A 233 -14.77 14.55 5.07
CA ASN A 233 -15.32 15.28 3.94
C ASN A 233 -15.29 16.80 4.16
N LEU A 234 -15.12 17.25 5.41
CA LEU A 234 -14.94 18.66 5.73
C LEU A 234 -13.62 19.18 5.15
N ASP A 235 -12.50 18.64 5.60
CA ASP A 235 -11.17 19.24 5.38
C ASP A 235 -10.16 18.28 4.70
N ARG A 236 -10.65 17.15 4.19
CA ARG A 236 -9.81 16.11 3.54
C ARG A 236 -8.74 15.51 4.45
N ARG A 237 -8.79 15.79 5.76
CA ARG A 237 -7.81 15.27 6.70
C ARG A 237 -7.96 13.77 6.81
N ILE A 238 -6.82 13.09 6.77
CA ILE A 238 -6.74 11.63 6.89
C ILE A 238 -6.35 11.28 8.32
N SER A 239 -7.20 10.53 8.98
CA SER A 239 -6.89 9.79 10.20
C SER A 239 -6.59 8.34 9.80
N SER A 240 -5.61 7.71 10.42
CA SER A 240 -5.18 6.36 10.04
C SER A 240 -5.03 5.46 11.26
N TRP A 241 -5.42 4.20 11.10
CA TRP A 241 -5.14 3.14 12.06
C TRP A 241 -4.39 1.99 11.39
N ASN A 242 -3.21 1.69 11.93
CA ASN A 242 -2.33 0.63 11.48
C ASN A 242 -2.47 -0.60 12.37
N PHE A 243 -2.62 -1.75 11.76
CA PHE A 243 -2.58 -3.04 12.44
C PHE A 243 -1.93 -4.10 11.55
N SER A 244 -1.54 -5.20 12.17
CA SER A 244 -0.88 -6.29 11.46
C SER A 244 -1.51 -7.63 11.79
N LEU A 245 -1.54 -8.50 10.79
CA LEU A 245 -2.00 -9.87 10.95
C LEU A 245 -0.81 -10.82 10.92
N ARG A 246 -0.86 -11.85 11.76
CA ARG A 246 0.15 -12.89 11.87
C ARG A 246 -0.49 -14.25 11.72
N MET A 247 0.06 -15.09 10.86
CA MET A 247 -0.40 -16.46 10.73
C MET A 247 -0.14 -17.23 12.03
N GLN A 248 -1.14 -17.91 12.53
CA GLN A 248 -0.95 -18.92 13.58
C GLN A 248 -0.15 -20.12 13.03
N THR A 249 0.40 -20.89 13.95
CA THR A 249 1.04 -22.16 13.65
C THR A 249 0.03 -23.16 13.12
N TYR A 250 0.33 -23.74 11.96
CA TYR A 250 -0.41 -24.83 11.35
C TYR A 250 0.55 -25.96 10.99
N HIS A 251 0.23 -27.16 11.47
CA HIS A 251 1.00 -28.36 11.23
C HIS A 251 0.25 -29.25 10.23
N ASN A 252 0.92 -29.65 9.16
CA ASN A 252 0.38 -30.58 8.18
C ASN A 252 1.53 -31.34 7.50
N MET A 253 1.39 -32.64 7.32
CA MET A 253 2.39 -33.46 6.62
C MET A 253 1.69 -34.46 5.69
N THR A 254 2.25 -34.66 4.51
CA THR A 254 1.81 -35.69 3.55
C THR A 254 2.91 -36.69 3.28
N ILE A 255 2.51 -37.91 2.92
CA ILE A 255 3.41 -38.92 2.38
C ILE A 255 3.28 -38.83 0.87
N ASP A 256 4.36 -38.43 0.20
CA ASP A 256 4.36 -38.23 -1.24
C ASP A 256 4.69 -39.52 -1.99
N PHE A 257 5.48 -40.39 -1.36
CA PHE A 257 5.93 -41.63 -1.96
C PHE A 257 6.15 -42.71 -0.91
N ILE A 258 5.73 -43.93 -1.25
CA ILE A 258 6.04 -45.16 -0.54
C ILE A 258 6.52 -46.14 -1.61
N GLU A 259 7.69 -46.72 -1.40
CA GLU A 259 8.19 -47.81 -2.27
C GLU A 259 7.29 -49.06 -2.13
N ASP A 260 7.14 -49.81 -3.22
CA ASP A 260 6.32 -51.03 -3.22
C ASP A 260 6.92 -52.13 -2.32
N ASN A 261 6.06 -53.05 -1.86
CA ASN A 261 6.35 -54.16 -0.93
C ASN A 261 7.80 -54.69 -0.98
N LEU A 262 8.47 -54.67 0.17
CA LEU A 262 9.82 -55.19 0.34
C LEU A 262 9.79 -56.67 0.77
N SER A 263 10.41 -57.56 -0.03
CA SER A 263 10.59 -58.97 0.33
C SER A 263 12.03 -59.23 0.73
N ILE A 264 12.24 -59.52 2.01
CA ILE A 264 13.57 -59.66 2.60
C ILE A 264 13.86 -61.15 2.84
N GLU A 265 14.99 -61.63 2.33
CA GLU A 265 15.47 -62.99 2.62
C GLU A 265 16.13 -63.09 4.01
N PRO A 266 16.13 -64.27 4.66
CA PRO A 266 16.75 -64.44 5.96
C PRO A 266 18.25 -64.07 5.96
N GLY A 267 18.60 -63.03 6.71
CA GLY A 267 19.97 -62.52 6.80
C GLY A 267 20.31 -61.39 5.83
N ASP A 268 19.35 -60.98 4.99
CA ASP A 268 19.50 -59.85 4.08
C ASP A 268 19.07 -58.52 4.74
N ASN A 269 19.65 -57.41 4.29
CA ASN A 269 19.35 -56.06 4.75
C ASN A 269 18.83 -55.24 3.56
N GLN A 270 17.56 -54.86 3.60
CA GLN A 270 16.96 -54.00 2.59
C GLN A 270 16.32 -52.76 3.25
N SER A 271 16.23 -51.66 2.51
CA SER A 271 15.63 -50.41 2.95
C SER A 271 14.38 -50.11 2.14
N LEU A 272 13.30 -49.66 2.78
CA LEU A 272 12.11 -49.14 2.13
C LEU A 272 12.17 -47.61 2.10
N GLN A 273 12.10 -47.01 0.92
CA GLN A 273 12.07 -45.56 0.80
C GLN A 273 10.66 -45.00 1.06
N VAL A 274 10.57 -44.02 1.96
CA VAL A 274 9.37 -43.21 2.21
C VAL A 274 9.74 -41.74 2.10
N VAL A 275 8.99 -40.97 1.31
CA VAL A 275 9.16 -39.52 1.19
C VAL A 275 7.99 -38.83 1.88
N VAL A 276 8.31 -38.01 2.88
CA VAL A 276 7.33 -37.22 3.64
C VAL A 276 7.62 -35.75 3.40
N ARG A 277 6.56 -34.97 3.19
CA ARG A 277 6.61 -33.51 3.01
C ARG A 277 5.88 -32.81 4.13
N ASN A 278 6.50 -31.76 4.68
CA ASN A 278 5.83 -30.82 5.56
C ASN A 278 5.11 -29.76 4.72
N ASN A 279 3.78 -29.73 4.82
CA ASN A 279 2.92 -28.74 4.17
C ASN A 279 2.43 -27.67 5.17
N GLY A 280 2.76 -27.81 6.45
CA GLY A 280 2.47 -26.83 7.49
C GLY A 280 3.44 -25.64 7.42
N ASN A 281 3.04 -24.52 8.03
CA ASN A 281 3.80 -23.26 7.99
C ASN A 281 4.84 -23.11 9.10
N THR A 282 5.16 -24.20 9.79
CA THR A 282 6.17 -24.26 10.84
C THR A 282 6.90 -25.60 10.79
N ALA A 283 8.13 -25.61 11.30
CA ALA A 283 8.93 -26.81 11.38
C ALA A 283 8.21 -27.86 12.25
N THR A 284 8.01 -29.05 11.69
CA THR A 284 7.33 -30.16 12.34
C THR A 284 8.24 -31.38 12.34
N TYR A 285 8.32 -32.09 13.47
CA TYR A 285 9.12 -33.31 13.58
C TYR A 285 8.25 -34.53 13.28
N LEU A 286 8.82 -35.50 12.56
CA LEU A 286 8.18 -36.79 12.31
C LEU A 286 8.62 -37.78 13.40
N ASP A 287 7.64 -38.41 14.05
CA ASP A 287 7.86 -39.57 14.92
C ASP A 287 7.37 -40.84 14.21
N ALA A 288 8.30 -41.75 13.93
CA ALA A 288 8.07 -42.94 13.12
C ALA A 288 8.46 -44.20 13.90
N GLY A 289 7.55 -45.18 13.95
CA GLY A 289 7.77 -46.45 14.63
C GLY A 289 7.36 -47.65 13.78
N PHE A 290 8.00 -48.79 14.04
CA PHE A 290 7.64 -50.08 13.45
C PHE A 290 6.86 -50.91 14.48
N THR A 291 5.80 -51.57 14.03
CA THR A 291 5.14 -52.62 14.81
C THR A 291 5.06 -53.92 14.00
N THR A 292 5.19 -55.04 14.69
CA THR A 292 5.01 -56.38 14.11
C THR A 292 3.52 -56.71 14.05
N VAL A 293 3.01 -57.08 12.88
CA VAL A 293 1.64 -57.56 12.72
C VAL A 293 1.66 -59.09 12.61
N GLU A 294 1.08 -59.77 13.59
CA GLU A 294 0.88 -61.22 13.53
C GLU A 294 -0.32 -61.55 12.62
N ILE A 295 -0.07 -62.21 11.49
CA ILE A 295 -1.13 -62.77 10.65
C ILE A 295 -1.52 -64.15 11.19
N GLN A 296 -2.71 -64.23 11.76
CA GLN A 296 -3.44 -65.46 12.12
C GLN A 296 -2.74 -66.45 13.08
N GLY A 297 -2.70 -66.08 14.36
CA GLY A 297 -3.01 -67.00 15.45
C GLY A 297 -2.04 -68.17 15.70
N LYS A 298 -0.75 -68.02 15.36
CA LYS A 298 0.25 -69.02 15.71
C LYS A 298 1.46 -68.36 16.37
N THR A 299 1.59 -68.60 17.68
CA THR A 299 2.75 -68.24 18.48
C THR A 299 4.01 -68.76 17.79
N VAL A 300 4.85 -67.86 17.28
CA VAL A 300 6.14 -68.24 16.70
C VAL A 300 7.13 -68.43 17.86
N SER A 301 7.22 -69.66 18.37
CA SER A 301 8.45 -70.08 19.04
C SER A 301 9.57 -70.09 18.00
N LYS A 302 10.74 -69.55 18.36
CA LYS A 302 11.97 -69.51 17.53
C LYS A 302 12.14 -70.82 16.74
N SER A 303 11.77 -70.86 15.45
CA SER A 303 12.27 -71.82 14.43
C SER A 303 11.41 -71.93 13.16
N THR A 304 10.49 -71.02 12.83
CA THR A 304 9.81 -71.11 11.52
C THR A 304 9.69 -69.73 10.89
N ILE A 305 10.34 -69.57 9.73
CA ILE A 305 10.25 -68.43 8.83
C ILE A 305 8.82 -68.39 8.30
N GLY A 306 7.94 -67.72 9.04
CA GLY A 306 6.68 -67.21 8.53
C GLY A 306 6.91 -65.77 8.08
N GLN A 307 6.23 -65.35 7.02
CA GLN A 307 6.23 -63.95 6.57
C GLN A 307 5.90 -63.04 7.76
N LEU A 308 6.90 -62.33 8.28
CA LEU A 308 6.70 -61.27 9.24
C LEU A 308 6.23 -60.05 8.44
N GLN A 309 4.95 -59.71 8.56
CA GLN A 309 4.49 -58.40 8.12
C GLN A 309 4.85 -57.38 9.18
N TYR A 310 5.67 -56.40 8.79
CA TYR A 310 5.90 -55.20 9.57
C TYR A 310 4.94 -54.14 9.05
N SER A 311 4.22 -53.47 9.94
CA SER A 311 3.49 -52.25 9.60
C SER A 311 4.20 -51.06 10.25
N MET A 312 4.42 -50.01 9.48
CA MET A 312 4.89 -48.75 10.01
C MET A 312 3.67 -47.95 10.47
N HIS A 313 3.69 -47.51 11.72
CA HIS A 313 2.74 -46.51 12.19
C HIS A 313 3.49 -45.18 12.28
N LEU A 314 2.98 -44.19 11.56
CA LEU A 314 3.44 -42.81 11.66
C LEU A 314 2.48 -42.10 12.62
N ASN A 315 3.01 -41.66 13.75
CA ASN A 315 2.25 -40.87 14.71
C ASN A 315 2.66 -39.41 14.56
N PHE A 316 1.70 -38.56 14.19
CA PHE A 316 1.88 -37.13 14.14
C PHE A 316 1.64 -36.57 15.54
N SER A 317 2.70 -36.29 16.31
CA SER A 317 2.56 -35.77 17.68
C SER A 317 2.72 -34.24 17.74
N LEU A 318 1.82 -33.60 18.48
CA LEU A 318 1.89 -32.18 18.85
C LEU A 318 2.72 -32.04 20.14
N LEU A 319 3.91 -31.46 20.05
CA LEU A 319 4.68 -31.06 21.23
C LEU A 319 4.27 -29.65 21.67
N ASN A 320 3.17 -29.53 22.42
CA ASN A 320 2.92 -28.35 23.23
C ASN A 320 3.87 -28.38 24.43
N GLN A 321 5.03 -27.72 24.33
CA GLN A 321 5.80 -27.36 25.53
C GLN A 321 5.16 -26.15 26.19
N MET A 322 4.14 -26.39 27.04
CA MET A 322 3.74 -25.44 28.07
C MET A 322 4.36 -25.92 29.39
N ASN A 323 5.54 -25.39 29.71
CA ASN A 323 6.23 -25.68 30.96
C ASN A 323 5.72 -24.71 32.04
N LEU A 324 4.54 -24.97 32.59
CA LEU A 324 4.10 -24.38 33.86
C LEU A 324 4.61 -25.25 35.00
N GLY A 325 5.88 -25.04 35.36
CA GLY A 325 6.44 -25.53 36.60
C GLY A 325 5.93 -24.70 37.78
N LEU A 326 4.82 -25.13 38.38
CA LEU A 326 4.54 -24.82 39.78
C LEU A 326 5.51 -25.61 40.66
N SER A 327 6.34 -24.88 41.40
CA SER A 327 7.02 -25.37 42.60
C SER A 327 6.75 -24.37 43.71
N LYS A 328 6.50 -24.92 44.90
CA LYS A 328 6.16 -24.24 46.16
C LYS A 328 7.09 -23.10 46.54
#